data_AF-A0A950N139-F1
#
_entry.id   AF-A0A950N139-F1
#
_cell.length_a   1.000
_cell.length_b   1.000
_cell.length_c   1.000
_cell.angle_alpha   90.00
_cell.angle_beta   90.00
_cell.angle_gamma   90.00
#
_symmetry.space_group_name_H-M   'P 1'
#
loop_
_entity.id
_entity.type
_entity.pdbx_description
1 polymer ?
#
loop_
_entity_poly.entity_id
_entity_poly.type
_entity_poly.pdbx_seq_one_letter_code
_entity_poly.pdbx_strand_id
1 'polypeptide(L)'
;MRALQTALDDERRARKLTWDELAAEINAPFEHTPSIPISVGTLRTMMAKRSVTSGVVLQVLRWLRRSPESFLKGRDQAPADGEALPEAGPAQILRFDTRALHAALDAQRRERAMTWKEVAGELRGFTPSMLTNLASGPLIGFPRVMTLTQWLGRPASDFIRARSK
;
A
#
# COMPACT_ATOMS: atom_id res chain seq x y z
N MET A 1 -10.96 -3.87 1.31
CA MET A 1 -10.60 -4.43 -0.01
C MET A 1 -11.69 -4.22 -1.03
N ARG A 2 -12.90 -4.83 -0.96
CA ARG A 2 -13.98 -4.68 -1.99
C ARG A 2 -14.17 -3.27 -2.57
N ALA A 3 -14.21 -2.24 -1.73
CA ALA A 3 -14.32 -0.85 -2.16
C ALA A 3 -13.24 -0.41 -3.18
N LEU A 4 -12.00 -0.89 -3.05
CA LEU A 4 -10.92 -0.65 -4.02
C LEU A 4 -11.20 -1.31 -5.38
N GLN A 5 -11.89 -2.47 -5.41
CA GLN A 5 -12.30 -3.10 -6.68
C GLN A 5 -13.28 -2.21 -7.40
N THR A 6 -14.28 -1.77 -6.63
CA THR A 6 -15.39 -1.00 -7.14
C THR A 6 -14.86 0.30 -7.71
N ALA A 7 -14.03 1.02 -6.95
CA ALA A 7 -13.36 2.23 -7.45
C ALA A 7 -12.50 1.96 -8.71
N LEU A 8 -11.76 0.84 -8.76
CA LEU A 8 -10.97 0.49 -9.94
C LEU A 8 -11.84 0.16 -11.16
N ASP A 9 -12.89 -0.64 -11.00
CA ASP A 9 -13.77 -1.03 -12.10
C ASP A 9 -14.64 0.14 -12.58
N ASP A 10 -15.12 0.97 -11.66
CA ASP A 10 -15.90 2.17 -11.96
C ASP A 10 -15.06 3.17 -12.76
N GLU A 11 -13.83 3.48 -12.31
CA GLU A 11 -12.94 4.39 -13.02
C GLU A 11 -12.53 3.82 -14.39
N ARG A 12 -12.22 2.52 -14.46
CA ARG A 12 -11.94 1.83 -15.73
C ARG A 12 -13.10 1.98 -16.72
N ARG A 13 -14.35 1.77 -16.25
CA ARG A 13 -15.57 1.92 -17.07
C ARG A 13 -15.82 3.36 -17.48
N ALA A 14 -15.62 4.31 -16.56
CA ALA A 14 -15.77 5.74 -16.83
C ALA A 14 -14.82 6.20 -17.94
N ARG A 15 -13.58 5.69 -17.94
CA ARG A 15 -12.58 5.92 -18.99
C ARG A 15 -12.73 5.02 -20.22
N LYS A 16 -13.73 4.13 -20.25
CA LYS A 16 -14.02 3.18 -21.33
C LYS A 16 -12.85 2.24 -21.69
N LEU A 17 -12.02 1.90 -20.70
CA LEU A 17 -10.84 1.07 -20.90
C LEU A 17 -11.18 -0.42 -20.85
N THR A 18 -10.54 -1.21 -21.70
CA THR A 18 -10.40 -2.66 -21.52
C THR A 18 -9.50 -2.98 -20.32
N TRP A 19 -9.49 -4.23 -19.89
CA TRP A 19 -8.59 -4.68 -18.83
C TRP A 19 -7.11 -4.65 -19.25
N ASP A 20 -6.83 -4.83 -20.54
CA ASP A 20 -5.47 -4.78 -21.09
C ASP A 20 -4.96 -3.34 -21.17
N GLU A 21 -5.79 -2.39 -21.61
CA GLU A 21 -5.44 -0.96 -21.60
C GLU A 21 -5.23 -0.42 -20.19
N LEU A 22 -6.09 -0.79 -19.23
CA LEU A 22 -5.88 -0.46 -17.82
C LEU A 22 -4.54 -1.00 -17.31
N ALA A 23 -4.22 -2.24 -17.65
CA ALA A 23 -2.95 -2.84 -17.24
C ALA A 23 -1.76 -2.12 -17.88
N ALA A 24 -1.86 -1.72 -19.15
CA ALA A 24 -0.83 -0.92 -19.82
C ALA A 24 -0.62 0.43 -19.11
N GLU A 25 -1.70 1.16 -18.78
CA GLU A 25 -1.61 2.44 -18.06
C GLU A 25 -0.96 2.29 -16.67
N ILE A 26 -1.37 1.27 -15.89
CA ILE A 26 -0.79 1.00 -14.56
C ILE A 26 0.68 0.57 -14.67
N ASN A 27 1.03 -0.15 -15.73
CA ASN A 27 2.37 -0.70 -15.94
C ASN A 27 3.32 0.24 -16.67
N ALA A 28 2.89 1.38 -17.19
CA ALA A 28 3.76 2.34 -17.88
C ALA A 28 5.07 2.64 -17.12
N PRO A 29 5.07 2.81 -15.77
CA PRO A 29 6.32 3.04 -15.04
C PRO A 29 7.27 1.84 -14.97
N PHE A 30 6.79 0.63 -15.24
CA PHE A 30 7.59 -0.59 -15.15
C PHE A 30 8.51 -0.76 -16.36
N GLU A 31 8.20 -0.14 -17.51
CA GLU A 31 9.03 -0.19 -18.74
C GLU A 31 10.46 0.28 -18.52
N HIS A 32 10.67 1.15 -17.53
CA HIS A 32 11.97 1.73 -17.19
C HIS A 32 12.56 1.17 -15.89
N THR A 33 12.03 0.06 -15.37
CA THR A 33 12.46 -0.53 -14.10
C THR A 33 12.71 -2.03 -14.22
N PRO A 34 13.57 -2.62 -13.37
CA PRO A 34 13.76 -4.08 -13.33
C PRO A 34 12.59 -4.82 -12.65
N SER A 35 11.51 -4.13 -12.26
CA SER A 35 10.37 -4.76 -11.58
C SER A 35 9.46 -5.46 -12.58
N ILE A 36 8.93 -6.61 -12.17
CA ILE A 36 7.96 -7.38 -12.96
C ILE A 36 6.64 -6.58 -13.07
N PRO A 37 6.11 -6.34 -14.29
CA PRO A 37 4.80 -5.73 -14.49
C PRO A 37 3.66 -6.51 -13.83
N ILE A 38 2.58 -5.81 -13.50
CA ILE A 38 1.39 -6.39 -12.88
C ILE A 38 0.54 -7.06 -13.97
N SER A 39 0.29 -8.36 -13.83
CA SER A 39 -0.56 -9.09 -14.78
C SER A 39 -2.02 -8.64 -14.70
N VAL A 40 -2.72 -8.67 -15.84
CA VAL A 40 -4.16 -8.40 -15.96
C VAL A 40 -4.97 -9.29 -15.01
N GLY A 41 -4.62 -10.58 -14.94
CA GLY A 41 -5.22 -11.53 -14.00
C GLY A 41 -5.05 -11.10 -12.54
N THR A 42 -3.92 -10.50 -12.17
CA THR A 42 -3.72 -9.95 -10.82
C THR A 42 -4.64 -8.76 -10.57
N LEU A 43 -4.74 -7.81 -11.49
CA LEU A 43 -5.66 -6.66 -11.34
C LEU A 43 -7.12 -7.10 -11.19
N ARG A 44 -7.54 -8.12 -11.97
CA ARG A 44 -8.90 -8.68 -11.89
C ARG A 44 -9.18 -9.43 -10.59
N THR A 45 -8.19 -10.14 -10.05
CA THR A 45 -8.40 -11.12 -8.97
C THR A 45 -7.86 -10.71 -7.60
N MET A 46 -7.07 -9.62 -7.49
CA MET A 46 -6.45 -9.18 -6.22
C MET A 46 -7.45 -9.00 -5.08
N MET A 47 -8.72 -8.84 -5.43
CA MET A 47 -9.87 -8.59 -4.58
C MET A 47 -10.44 -9.83 -3.89
N ALA A 48 -10.27 -11.00 -4.52
CA ALA A 48 -10.62 -12.31 -3.96
C ALA A 48 -9.50 -12.84 -3.04
N LYS A 49 -8.29 -12.27 -3.14
CA LYS A 49 -7.15 -12.69 -2.34
C LYS A 49 -7.27 -12.14 -0.91
N ARG A 50 -6.91 -12.97 0.07
CA ARG A 50 -6.83 -12.57 1.49
C ARG A 50 -5.75 -11.53 1.77
N SER A 51 -4.73 -11.47 0.91
CA SER A 51 -3.63 -10.50 0.98
C SER A 51 -3.16 -10.15 -0.42
N VAL A 52 -2.81 -8.89 -0.63
CA VAL A 52 -2.24 -8.38 -1.88
C VAL A 52 -0.95 -7.67 -1.57
N THR A 53 0.10 -7.95 -2.33
CA THR A 53 1.38 -7.27 -2.20
C THR A 53 1.18 -5.77 -2.34
N SER A 54 1.76 -4.99 -1.44
CA SER A 54 1.60 -3.54 -1.46
C SER A 54 2.03 -2.89 -2.77
N GLY A 55 3.04 -3.44 -3.45
CA GLY A 55 3.45 -2.95 -4.77
C GLY A 55 2.32 -2.96 -5.81
N VAL A 56 1.40 -3.92 -5.78
CA VAL A 56 0.24 -3.93 -6.69
C VAL A 56 -0.75 -2.84 -6.29
N VAL A 57 -1.11 -2.82 -5.01
CA VAL A 57 -2.12 -1.88 -4.47
C VAL A 57 -1.68 -0.44 -4.65
N LEU A 58 -0.40 -0.11 -4.42
CA LEU A 58 0.13 1.24 -4.57
C LEU A 58 0.07 1.75 -6.01
N GLN A 59 0.32 0.89 -7.00
CA GLN A 59 0.24 1.31 -8.40
C GLN A 59 -1.21 1.53 -8.83
N VAL A 60 -2.14 0.71 -8.33
CA VAL A 60 -3.59 0.92 -8.53
C VAL A 60 -4.04 2.24 -7.88
N LEU A 61 -3.64 2.49 -6.63
CA LEU A 61 -3.99 3.72 -5.91
C LEU A 61 -3.41 4.97 -6.57
N ARG A 62 -2.17 4.89 -7.08
CA ARG A 62 -1.57 5.97 -7.87
C ARG A 62 -2.39 6.27 -9.12
N TRP A 63 -2.79 5.24 -9.86
CA TRP A 63 -3.61 5.42 -11.07
C TRP A 63 -4.99 6.02 -10.77
N LEU A 64 -5.60 5.61 -9.65
CA LEU A 64 -6.85 6.16 -9.13
C LEU A 64 -6.71 7.57 -8.52
N ARG A 65 -5.48 8.04 -8.28
CA ARG A 65 -5.18 9.27 -7.51
C ARG A 65 -5.87 9.28 -6.14
N ARG A 66 -5.86 8.13 -5.45
CA ARG A 66 -6.47 7.95 -4.12
C ARG A 66 -5.41 7.52 -3.10
N SER A 67 -5.64 7.86 -1.83
CA SER A 67 -4.86 7.36 -0.69
C SER A 67 -5.40 6.00 -0.22
N PRO A 68 -4.56 5.16 0.42
CA PRO A 68 -5.05 3.98 1.13
C PRO A 68 -6.15 4.27 2.15
N GLU A 69 -6.04 5.40 2.86
CA GLU A 69 -6.94 5.88 3.91
C GLU A 69 -8.35 6.18 3.37
N SER A 70 -8.47 6.60 2.10
CA SER A 70 -9.75 6.84 1.44
C SER A 70 -10.64 5.59 1.31
N PHE A 71 -10.15 4.42 1.71
CA PHE A 71 -10.89 3.15 1.73
C PHE A 71 -11.14 2.62 3.15
N LEU A 72 -10.80 3.38 4.19
CA LEU A 72 -11.18 3.07 5.57
C LEU A 72 -12.70 3.23 5.75
N LYS A 73 -13.31 2.39 6.59
CA LYS A 73 -14.75 2.41 6.80
C LYS A 73 -15.21 3.81 7.26
N GLY A 74 -16.16 4.40 6.55
CA GLY A 74 -16.69 5.73 6.86
C GLY A 74 -15.89 6.91 6.26
N ARG A 75 -14.82 6.64 5.51
CA ARG A 75 -14.11 7.63 4.69
C ARG A 75 -14.25 7.23 3.23
N ASP A 76 -15.01 8.01 2.46
CA ASP A 76 -15.16 7.80 1.01
C ASP A 76 -14.97 9.14 0.28
N GLN A 77 -13.95 9.89 0.70
CA GLN A 77 -13.63 11.23 0.22
C GLN A 77 -12.21 11.27 -0.34
N ALA A 78 -11.86 12.39 -1.00
CA ALA A 78 -10.51 12.70 -1.43
C ALA A 78 -9.50 12.59 -0.26
N PRO A 79 -8.21 12.31 -0.55
CA PRO A 79 -7.19 12.24 0.50
C PRO A 79 -7.20 13.49 1.37
N ALA A 80 -7.14 13.33 2.69
CA ALA A 80 -6.88 14.47 3.56
C ALA A 80 -5.45 15.00 3.31
N ASP A 81 -5.19 16.25 3.68
CA ASP A 81 -3.85 16.84 3.58
C ASP A 81 -2.83 15.93 4.29
N GLY A 82 -1.78 15.55 3.56
CA GLY A 82 -0.75 14.62 4.04
C GLY A 82 -1.01 13.13 3.74
N GLU A 83 -2.21 12.71 3.33
CA GLU A 83 -2.50 11.32 2.95
C GLU A 83 -2.22 11.02 1.46
N ALA A 84 -2.00 12.06 0.66
CA ALA A 84 -1.72 11.92 -0.75
C ALA A 84 -0.45 11.07 -0.97
N LEU A 85 -0.52 10.17 -1.95
CA LEU A 85 0.64 9.40 -2.37
C LEU A 85 1.71 10.36 -2.92
N PRO A 86 3.01 10.09 -2.68
CA PRO A 86 4.06 10.95 -3.17
C PRO A 86 4.01 11.03 -4.71
N GLU A 87 4.27 12.24 -5.23
CA GLU A 87 4.39 12.42 -6.67
C GLU A 87 5.58 11.60 -7.18
N ALA A 88 5.27 10.65 -8.06
CA ALA A 88 6.25 9.81 -8.72
C ALA A 88 6.26 10.14 -10.20
N GLY A 89 7.46 10.33 -10.75
CA GLY A 89 7.66 10.52 -12.19
C GLY A 89 7.21 9.31 -13.02
N PRO A 90 7.12 9.46 -14.35
CA PRO A 90 6.64 8.41 -15.25
C PRO A 90 7.50 7.14 -15.18
N ALA A 91 8.78 7.24 -14.85
CA ALA A 91 9.72 6.11 -14.73
C ALA A 91 9.93 5.61 -13.29
N GLN A 92 9.06 5.97 -12.35
CA GLN A 92 9.18 5.60 -10.94
C GLN A 92 8.02 4.71 -10.49
N ILE A 93 8.29 3.76 -9.61
CA ILE A 93 7.27 2.90 -8.99
C ILE A 93 7.15 3.20 -7.50
N LEU A 94 5.93 3.16 -6.97
CA LEU A 94 5.71 3.33 -5.54
C LEU A 94 5.98 2.02 -4.80
N ARG A 95 6.66 2.13 -3.66
CA ARG A 95 6.97 1.02 -2.75
C ARG A 95 6.83 1.48 -1.31
N PHE A 96 6.39 0.58 -0.43
CA PHE A 96 6.54 0.81 1.00
C PHE A 96 8.01 0.69 1.41
N ASP A 97 8.43 1.59 2.27
CA ASP A 97 9.67 1.52 3.01
C ASP A 97 9.43 0.76 4.33
N THR A 98 9.61 -0.55 4.30
CA THR A 98 9.43 -1.42 5.48
C THR A 98 10.43 -1.09 6.58
N ARG A 99 11.60 -0.54 6.24
CA ARG A 99 12.60 -0.10 7.23
C ARG A 99 12.15 1.15 7.95
N ALA A 100 11.62 2.14 7.22
CA ALA A 100 11.03 3.32 7.81
C ALA A 100 9.84 2.96 8.72
N LEU A 101 9.00 2.03 8.28
CA LEU A 101 7.88 1.53 9.07
C LEU A 101 8.36 0.83 10.35
N HIS A 102 9.37 -0.03 10.26
CA HIS A 102 9.99 -0.66 11.43
C HIS A 102 10.57 0.38 12.40
N ALA A 103 11.31 1.36 11.88
CA ALA A 103 11.91 2.41 12.70
C ALA A 103 10.85 3.23 13.46
N ALA A 104 9.73 3.57 12.81
CA ALA A 104 8.62 4.25 13.46
C ALA A 104 7.94 3.38 14.53
N LEU A 105 7.71 2.09 14.23
CA LEU A 105 7.18 1.13 15.22
C LEU A 105 8.11 1.01 16.43
N ASP A 106 9.41 0.92 16.21
CA ASP A 106 10.40 0.81 17.29
C ASP A 106 10.48 2.08 18.14
N ALA A 107 10.40 3.27 17.52
CA ALA A 107 10.35 4.54 18.23
C ALA A 107 9.12 4.62 19.15
N GLN A 108 7.92 4.39 18.61
CA GLN A 108 6.67 4.43 19.39
C GLN A 108 6.60 3.33 20.45
N ARG A 109 7.13 2.13 20.15
CA ARG A 109 7.28 1.05 21.13
C ARG A 109 8.14 1.49 22.31
N ARG A 110 9.29 2.12 22.06
CA ARG A 110 10.20 2.61 23.12
C ARG A 110 9.59 3.74 23.92
N GLU A 111 8.93 4.69 23.28
CA GLU A 111 8.22 5.80 23.92
C GLU A 111 7.13 5.30 24.88
N ARG A 112 6.41 4.25 24.49
CA ARG A 112 5.39 3.60 25.33
C ARG A 112 5.94 2.55 26.30
N ALA A 113 7.27 2.40 26.38
CA ALA A 113 7.94 1.39 27.21
C ALA A 113 7.46 -0.05 26.98
N MET A 114 7.09 -0.39 25.74
CA MET A 114 6.54 -1.70 25.38
C MET A 114 7.62 -2.65 24.87
N THR A 115 7.41 -3.94 25.08
CA THR A 115 8.08 -5.04 24.38
C THR A 115 7.43 -5.29 23.03
N TRP A 116 8.14 -5.96 22.11
CA TRP A 116 7.53 -6.39 20.84
C TRP A 116 6.36 -7.36 21.02
N LYS A 117 6.30 -8.08 22.15
CA LYS A 117 5.17 -8.96 22.50
C LYS A 117 3.92 -8.15 22.82
N GLU A 118 4.05 -7.06 23.57
CA GLU A 118 2.92 -6.18 23.89
C GLU A 118 2.43 -5.44 22.64
N VAL A 119 3.34 -4.94 21.79
CA VAL A 119 2.95 -4.32 20.51
C VAL A 119 2.20 -5.32 19.62
N ALA A 120 2.67 -6.57 19.52
CA ALA A 120 1.96 -7.63 18.80
C ALA A 120 0.60 -7.96 19.45
N GLY A 121 0.46 -7.80 20.76
CA GLY A 121 -0.81 -7.95 21.48
C GLY A 121 -1.84 -6.89 21.10
N GLU A 122 -1.40 -5.66 20.82
CA GLU A 122 -2.28 -4.58 20.33
C GLU A 122 -2.62 -4.74 18.83
N LEU A 123 -1.71 -5.32 18.05
CA LEU A 123 -1.85 -5.52 16.62
C LEU A 123 -2.43 -6.90 16.28
N ARG A 124 -3.76 -6.99 16.14
CA ARG A 124 -4.44 -8.25 15.78
C ARG A 124 -3.80 -8.92 14.54
N GLY A 125 -3.38 -10.16 14.70
CA GLY A 125 -2.82 -10.99 13.62
C GLY A 125 -1.32 -10.79 13.35
N PHE A 126 -0.61 -10.04 14.20
CA PHE A 126 0.84 -9.91 14.16
C PHE A 126 1.51 -10.78 15.24
N THR A 127 2.73 -11.21 14.95
CA THR A 127 3.65 -11.79 15.93
C THR A 127 4.85 -10.87 16.12
N PRO A 128 5.59 -10.96 17.23
CA PRO A 128 6.81 -10.17 17.44
C PRO A 128 7.79 -10.30 16.28
N SER A 129 8.01 -11.53 15.79
CA SER A 129 8.90 -11.79 14.65
C SER A 129 8.42 -11.12 13.36
N MET A 130 7.11 -11.03 13.12
CA MET A 130 6.60 -10.31 11.96
C MET A 130 6.92 -8.81 12.03
N LEU A 131 6.90 -8.23 13.23
CA LEU A 131 7.22 -6.82 13.43
C LEU A 131 8.73 -6.58 13.26
N THR A 132 9.57 -7.36 13.92
CA THR A 132 11.04 -7.20 13.82
C THR A 132 11.56 -7.52 12.43
N ASN A 133 10.93 -8.45 11.70
CA ASN A 133 11.29 -8.76 10.32
C ASN A 133 11.04 -7.59 9.37
N LEU A 134 10.27 -6.54 9.72
CA LEU A 134 10.13 -5.37 8.85
C LEU A 134 11.46 -4.61 8.64
N ALA A 135 12.43 -4.76 9.55
CA ALA A 135 13.75 -4.12 9.47
C ALA A 135 14.58 -4.58 8.27
N SER A 136 14.41 -5.83 7.83
CA SER A 136 15.24 -6.45 6.78
C SER A 136 14.43 -7.29 5.80
N GLY A 137 13.18 -7.59 6.12
CA GLY A 137 12.34 -8.57 5.48
C GLY A 137 11.49 -8.04 4.32
N PRO A 138 10.71 -8.96 3.70
CA PRO A 138 10.04 -8.72 2.43
C PRO A 138 8.87 -7.72 2.52
N LEU A 139 8.34 -7.35 1.36
CA LEU A 139 7.20 -6.45 1.19
C LEU A 139 6.02 -6.87 2.10
N ILE A 140 5.53 -5.94 2.92
CA ILE A 140 4.25 -6.09 3.62
C ILE A 140 3.09 -5.90 2.63
N GLY A 141 2.01 -6.67 2.81
CA GLY A 141 0.79 -6.60 1.98
C GLY A 141 -0.40 -5.92 2.67
N PHE A 142 -1.39 -5.57 1.87
CA PHE A 142 -2.71 -5.14 2.37
C PHE A 142 -3.55 -6.36 2.78
N PRO A 143 -4.38 -6.27 3.84
CA PRO A 143 -4.66 -5.06 4.63
C PRO A 143 -3.69 -4.80 5.79
N ARG A 144 -2.73 -5.70 6.05
CA ARG A 144 -1.85 -5.66 7.24
C ARG A 144 -1.08 -4.35 7.40
N VAL A 145 -0.59 -3.77 6.30
CA VAL A 145 0.12 -2.48 6.35
C VAL A 145 -0.74 -1.36 6.94
N MET A 146 -2.06 -1.36 6.67
CA MET A 146 -2.97 -0.38 7.25
C MET A 146 -3.12 -0.54 8.75
N THR A 147 -3.05 -1.77 9.27
CA THR A 147 -3.09 -1.98 10.72
C THR A 147 -1.90 -1.31 11.40
N LEU A 148 -0.72 -1.35 10.78
CA LEU A 148 0.49 -0.72 11.32
C LEU A 148 0.41 0.81 11.25
N THR A 149 0.01 1.38 10.12
CA THR A 149 -0.05 2.84 9.96
C THR A 149 -1.13 3.45 10.86
N GLN A 150 -2.26 2.77 11.03
CA GLN A 150 -3.32 3.19 11.96
C GLN A 150 -2.88 3.11 13.42
N TRP A 151 -2.12 2.08 13.81
CA TRP A 151 -1.54 1.99 15.16
C TRP A 151 -0.51 3.08 15.43
N LEU A 152 0.27 3.46 14.41
CA LEU A 152 1.21 4.58 14.46
C LEU A 152 0.52 5.95 14.48
N GLY A 153 -0.78 6.03 14.15
CA GLY A 153 -1.48 7.31 13.98
C GLY A 153 -0.93 8.16 12.83
N ARG A 154 -0.28 7.53 11.84
CA ARG A 154 0.39 8.20 10.72
C ARG A 154 -0.17 7.69 9.39
N PRO A 155 -0.27 8.53 8.35
CA PRO A 155 -0.77 8.09 7.06
C PRO A 155 0.22 7.14 6.39
N ALA A 156 -0.29 6.29 5.49
CA ALA A 156 0.53 5.34 4.75
C ALA A 156 1.54 6.03 3.81
N SER A 157 1.21 7.23 3.32
CA SER A 157 2.07 8.11 2.51
C SER A 157 3.44 8.34 3.15
N ASP A 158 3.51 8.50 4.48
CA ASP A 158 4.75 8.67 5.25
C ASP A 158 5.77 7.53 5.05
N PHE A 159 5.28 6.36 4.67
CA PHE A 159 6.07 5.14 4.50
C PHE A 159 6.15 4.70 3.05
N ILE A 160 5.74 5.54 2.10
CA ILE A 160 5.77 5.24 0.67
C ILE A 160 6.85 6.08 0.02
N ARG A 161 7.67 5.45 -0.82
CA ARG A 161 8.71 6.11 -1.60
C ARG A 161 8.56 5.80 -3.08
N ALA A 162 8.82 6.81 -3.91
CA ALA A 162 9.03 6.62 -5.34
C ALA A 162 10.44 6.07 -5.56
N ARG A 163 10.58 5.02 -6.36
CA ARG A 163 11.88 4.46 -6.72
C ARG A 163 12.05 4.42 -8.24
N SER A 164 13.20 4.91 -8.70
CA SER A 164 13.73 4.76 -10.06
C SER A 164 15.07 4.05 -9.98
N LYS A 165 15.16 2.82 -10.50
CA LYS A 165 16.32 1.90 -10.40
C LYS A 165 16.75 1.53 -8.96
#